data_AF-A0A7D9K916-F1
#
_entry.id   AF-A0A7D9K916-F1
#
_cell.length_a   1.000
_cell.length_b   1.000
_cell.length_c   1.000
_cell.angle_alpha   90.00
_cell.angle_beta   90.00
_cell.angle_gamma   90.00
#
_symmetry.space_group_name_H-M   'P 1'
#
loop_
_entity.id
_entity.type
_entity.pdbx_description
1 polymer ?
#
loop_
_entity_poly.entity_id
_entity_poly.type
_entity_poly.pdbx_seq_one_letter_code
_entity_poly.pdbx_strand_id
1 'polypeptide(L)'
;CKEWGFHLHDTFGPLLGTGDYGHLIIEHASMLMRTFGSMREFSNQEFESSHKVNRRLYQQAANHNIQAKDSSVKQILTHVYIDKLLFLRLPLKKAFECFQAEKEFYFRGCGWKAKKMKW
;
A
#
# COMPACT_ATOMS: atom_id res chain seq x y z
N CYS A 1 8.48 -22.77 1.41
CA CYS A 1 9.55 -23.02 2.40
C CYS A 1 9.05 -22.56 3.76
N LYS A 2 8.33 -23.42 4.50
CA LYS A 2 7.86 -23.17 5.88
C LYS A 2 8.79 -23.76 6.94
N GLU A 3 9.64 -24.71 6.51
CA GLU A 3 10.64 -25.44 7.30
C GLU A 3 11.49 -24.53 8.20
N TRP A 4 11.98 -23.41 7.67
CA TRP A 4 12.82 -22.49 8.44
C TRP A 4 12.08 -21.85 9.63
N GLY A 5 10.77 -21.59 9.48
CA GLY A 5 9.93 -21.04 10.54
C GLY A 5 9.68 -22.06 11.66
N PHE A 6 9.48 -23.32 11.29
CA PHE A 6 9.38 -24.42 12.25
C PHE A 6 10.70 -24.66 12.99
N HIS A 7 11.84 -24.64 12.28
CA HIS A 7 13.15 -24.75 12.91
C HIS A 7 13.44 -23.60 13.88
N LEU A 8 13.06 -22.38 13.55
CA LEU A 8 13.21 -21.24 14.45
C LEU A 8 12.34 -21.39 15.71
N HIS A 9 11.09 -21.85 15.55
CA HIS A 9 10.21 -22.11 16.69
C HIS A 9 10.74 -23.26 17.57
N ASP A 10 11.29 -24.31 16.97
CA ASP A 10 11.85 -25.45 17.70
C ASP A 10 13.15 -25.08 18.45
N THR A 11 14.01 -24.27 17.82
CA THR A 11 15.31 -23.86 18.38
C THR A 11 15.17 -22.83 19.50
N PHE A 12 14.23 -21.89 19.37
CA PHE A 12 14.11 -20.73 20.27
C PHE A 12 12.83 -20.75 21.12
N GLY A 13 11.94 -21.70 20.88
CA GLY A 13 10.69 -21.87 21.62
C GLY A 13 9.71 -20.70 21.51
N PRO A 14 8.70 -20.65 22.39
CA PRO A 14 7.71 -19.56 22.47
C PRO A 14 8.31 -18.18 22.76
N LEU A 15 9.58 -18.13 23.18
CA LEU A 15 10.34 -16.91 23.47
C LEU A 15 10.86 -16.21 22.22
N LEU A 16 10.75 -16.83 21.04
CA LEU A 16 11.06 -16.19 19.78
C LEU A 16 10.00 -15.11 19.51
N GLY A 17 10.24 -13.92 20.03
CA GLY A 17 9.43 -12.70 19.91
C GLY A 17 9.38 -12.18 18.48
N THR A 18 8.88 -13.00 17.56
CA THR A 18 8.71 -12.65 16.15
C THR A 18 7.53 -11.70 15.93
N GLY A 19 6.70 -11.51 16.97
CA GLY A 19 5.52 -10.66 16.93
C GLY A 19 4.52 -11.08 15.86
N ASP A 20 3.54 -10.22 15.58
CA ASP A 20 2.51 -10.50 14.56
C ASP A 20 3.11 -10.71 13.15
N TYR A 21 4.26 -10.11 12.88
CA TYR A 21 4.98 -10.28 11.61
C TYR A 21 5.61 -11.67 11.45
N GLY A 22 6.05 -12.30 12.54
CA GLY A 22 6.51 -13.69 12.55
C GLY A 22 5.46 -14.66 12.07
N HIS A 23 4.28 -14.56 12.68
CA HIS A 23 3.11 -15.35 12.30
C HIS A 23 2.73 -15.12 10.82
N LEU A 24 2.70 -13.86 10.36
CA LEU A 24 2.46 -13.53 8.96
C LEU A 24 3.45 -14.21 8.01
N ILE A 25 4.74 -14.19 8.37
CA ILE A 25 5.79 -14.73 7.51
C ILE A 25 5.82 -16.27 7.51
N ILE A 26 5.62 -16.91 8.66
CA ILE A 26 5.70 -18.38 8.77
C ILE A 26 4.43 -19.04 8.21
N GLU A 27 3.25 -18.51 8.54
CA GLU A 27 1.99 -19.15 8.18
C GLU A 27 1.43 -18.68 6.84
N HIS A 28 1.49 -17.37 6.59
CA HIS A 28 0.74 -16.72 5.50
C HIS A 28 1.59 -16.38 4.28
N ALA A 29 2.92 -16.23 4.40
CA ALA A 29 3.76 -15.84 3.25
C ALA A 29 3.62 -16.77 2.04
N SER A 30 3.50 -18.10 2.25
CA SER A 30 3.29 -19.03 1.14
C SER A 30 1.92 -18.89 0.47
N MET A 31 0.88 -18.56 1.25
CA MET A 31 -0.45 -18.30 0.71
C MET A 31 -0.43 -17.00 -0.10
N LEU A 32 0.11 -15.93 0.47
CA LEU A 32 0.26 -14.63 -0.17
C LEU A 32 1.07 -14.73 -1.47
N MET A 33 2.20 -15.45 -1.46
CA MET A 33 3.02 -15.66 -2.66
C MET A 33 2.29 -16.46 -3.74
N ARG A 34 1.47 -17.45 -3.40
CA ARG A 34 0.65 -18.19 -4.38
C ARG A 34 -0.44 -17.31 -4.98
N THR A 35 -1.06 -16.44 -4.18
CA THR A 35 -2.15 -15.57 -4.63
C THR A 35 -1.65 -14.38 -5.45
N PHE A 36 -0.56 -13.74 -5.03
CA PHE A 36 -0.09 -12.48 -5.61
C PHE A 36 1.18 -12.61 -6.44
N GLY A 37 1.88 -13.75 -6.38
CA GLY A 37 3.12 -13.98 -7.15
C GLY A 37 4.34 -13.20 -6.66
N SER A 38 4.15 -12.16 -5.85
CA SER A 38 5.22 -11.28 -5.34
C SER A 38 4.78 -10.59 -4.05
N MET A 39 5.64 -10.55 -3.03
CA MET A 39 5.44 -9.68 -1.86
C MET A 39 6.04 -8.28 -2.06
N ARG A 40 7.06 -8.16 -2.93
CA ARG A 40 7.77 -6.91 -3.17
C ARG A 40 6.89 -5.91 -3.95
N GLU A 41 6.22 -6.40 -4.97
CA GLU A 41 5.45 -5.56 -5.90
C GLU A 41 4.18 -4.97 -5.27
N PHE A 42 3.69 -5.62 -4.21
CA PHE A 42 2.55 -5.15 -3.41
C PHE A 42 3.00 -4.58 -2.06
N SER A 43 4.28 -4.25 -1.91
CA SER A 43 4.79 -3.61 -0.70
C SER A 43 4.41 -2.13 -0.65
N ASN A 44 4.37 -1.58 0.57
CA ASN A 44 4.12 -0.16 0.79
C ASN A 44 5.38 0.71 0.63
N GLN A 45 6.51 0.15 0.17
CA GLN A 45 7.78 0.87 0.15
C GLN A 45 7.75 2.14 -0.70
N GLU A 46 7.10 2.09 -1.86
CA GLU A 46 6.93 3.25 -2.73
C GLU A 46 5.92 4.26 -2.18
N PHE A 47 4.95 3.79 -1.39
CA PHE A 47 4.01 4.67 -0.71
C PHE A 47 4.73 5.50 0.37
N GLU A 48 5.55 4.85 1.19
CA GLU A 48 6.37 5.52 2.21
C GLU A 48 7.40 6.49 1.60
N SER A 49 8.00 6.14 0.45
CA SER A 49 8.93 7.05 -0.24
C SER A 49 8.22 8.29 -0.79
N SER A 50 7.02 8.12 -1.37
CA SER A 50 6.19 9.23 -1.84
C SER A 50 5.75 10.13 -0.68
N HIS A 51 5.34 9.56 0.45
CA HIS A 51 4.96 10.34 1.64
C HIS A 51 6.10 11.24 2.14
N LYS A 52 7.35 10.76 2.12
CA LYS A 52 8.52 11.58 2.50
C LYS A 52 8.71 12.78 1.57
N VAL A 53 8.58 12.57 0.26
CA VAL A 53 8.67 13.65 -0.73
C VAL A 53 7.53 14.64 -0.55
N ASN A 54 6.31 14.15 -0.40
CA ASN A 54 5.11 14.95 -0.19
C ASN A 54 5.24 15.81 1.08
N ARG A 55 5.71 15.24 2.20
CA ARG A 55 5.96 15.98 3.45
C ARG A 55 6.99 17.09 3.28
N ARG A 56 8.07 16.84 2.52
CA ARG A 56 9.08 17.87 2.21
C ARG A 56 8.48 19.01 1.39
N LEU A 57 7.71 18.69 0.36
CA LEU A 57 7.01 19.69 -0.47
C LEU A 57 6.02 20.51 0.36
N TYR A 58 5.26 19.85 1.25
CA TYR A 58 4.35 20.52 2.17
C TYR A 58 5.08 21.48 3.11
N GLN A 59 6.21 21.06 3.70
CA GLN A 59 7.01 21.93 4.57
C GLN A 59 7.57 23.14 3.81
N GLN A 60 7.98 22.96 2.56
CA GLN A 60 8.41 24.07 1.70
C GLN A 60 7.25 25.01 1.36
N ALA A 61 6.08 24.45 1.06
CA ALA A 61 4.85 25.19 0.77
C ALA A 61 4.34 25.99 1.97
N ALA A 62 4.37 25.40 3.16
CA ALA A 62 3.93 26.01 4.41
C ALA A 62 4.94 27.04 4.95
N ASN A 63 6.16 27.08 4.38
CA ASN A 63 7.14 28.08 4.75
C ASN A 63 6.85 29.39 4.00
N HIS A 64 6.30 30.38 4.72
CA HIS A 64 5.85 31.67 4.19
C HIS A 64 6.98 32.59 3.65
N ASN A 65 8.23 32.12 3.60
CA ASN A 65 9.37 32.86 3.07
C ASN A 65 9.41 32.96 1.53
N ILE A 66 8.51 32.29 0.81
CA ILE A 66 8.46 32.33 -0.67
C ILE A 66 7.43 33.38 -1.12
N GLN A 67 7.91 34.40 -1.83
CA GLN A 67 7.21 35.65 -2.19
C GLN A 67 6.03 35.50 -3.21
N ALA A 68 5.60 34.28 -3.55
CA ALA A 68 4.56 34.08 -4.57
C ALA A 68 3.18 33.85 -3.94
N LYS A 69 2.26 34.79 -4.19
CA LYS A 69 0.85 34.73 -3.76
C LYS A 69 0.22 33.38 -4.18
N ASP A 70 -0.44 32.72 -3.23
CA ASP A 70 -1.22 31.47 -3.40
C ASP A 70 -0.44 30.20 -3.82
N SER A 71 0.89 30.26 -3.91
CA SER A 71 1.74 29.11 -4.27
C SER A 71 1.66 27.97 -3.24
N SER A 72 1.59 28.33 -1.96
CA SER A 72 1.47 27.40 -0.84
C SER A 72 0.17 26.60 -0.87
N VAL A 73 -0.96 27.27 -1.12
CA VAL A 73 -2.29 26.64 -1.19
C VAL A 73 -2.38 25.65 -2.34
N LYS A 74 -1.85 26.00 -3.52
CA LYS A 74 -1.80 25.07 -4.67
C LYS A 74 -0.99 23.81 -4.34
N GLN A 75 0.18 23.97 -3.72
CA GLN A 75 1.03 22.83 -3.34
C GLN A 75 0.38 21.93 -2.27
N ILE A 76 -0.32 22.52 -1.29
CA ILE A 76 -1.09 21.77 -0.28
C ILE A 76 -2.22 20.97 -0.94
N LEU A 77 -2.98 21.60 -1.84
CA LEU A 77 -4.04 20.91 -2.58
C LEU A 77 -3.47 19.77 -3.43
N THR A 78 -2.36 20.00 -4.15
CA THR A 78 -1.68 18.96 -4.92
C THR A 78 -1.30 17.76 -4.03
N HIS A 79 -0.75 18.00 -2.84
CA HIS A 79 -0.45 16.92 -1.89
C HIS A 79 -1.69 16.12 -1.49
N VAL A 80 -2.80 16.80 -1.13
CA VAL A 80 -4.04 16.13 -0.72
C VAL A 80 -4.62 15.28 -1.86
N TYR A 81 -4.55 15.77 -3.11
CA TYR A 81 -5.02 15.01 -4.27
C TYR A 81 -4.09 13.84 -4.62
N ILE A 82 -2.77 13.99 -4.47
CA ILE A 82 -1.82 12.89 -4.67
C ILE A 82 -2.09 11.76 -3.69
N ASP A 83 -2.31 12.04 -2.39
CA ASP A 83 -2.65 10.99 -1.41
C ASP A 83 -3.93 10.24 -1.79
N LYS A 84 -4.96 10.96 -2.26
CA LYS A 84 -6.21 10.35 -2.75
C LYS A 84 -5.99 9.48 -4.00
N LEU A 85 -5.14 9.92 -4.92
CA LEU A 85 -4.78 9.14 -6.11
C LEU A 85 -3.93 7.91 -5.75
N LEU A 86 -3.03 8.03 -4.78
CA LEU A 86 -2.22 6.92 -4.29
C LEU A 86 -3.08 5.83 -3.63
N PHE A 87 -4.10 6.21 -2.87
CA PHE A 87 -5.09 5.25 -2.35
C PHE A 87 -5.74 4.42 -3.47
N LEU A 88 -5.99 5.01 -4.63
CA LEU A 88 -6.59 4.34 -5.78
C LEU A 88 -5.62 3.43 -6.54
N ARG A 89 -4.32 3.50 -6.29
CA ARG A 89 -3.28 2.77 -7.06
C ARG A 89 -3.47 1.25 -7.02
N LEU A 90 -3.54 0.66 -5.82
CA LEU A 90 -3.69 -0.79 -5.64
C LEU A 90 -5.01 -1.31 -6.23
N PRO A 91 -6.15 -0.66 -5.99
CA PRO A 91 -7.40 -1.02 -6.65
C PRO A 91 -7.36 -0.89 -8.18
N LEU A 92 -6.74 0.17 -8.73
CA LEU A 92 -6.63 0.36 -10.18
C LEU A 92 -5.78 -0.74 -10.82
N LYS A 93 -4.67 -1.14 -10.18
CA LYS A 93 -3.85 -2.24 -10.67
C LYS A 93 -4.63 -3.55 -10.71
N LYS A 94 -5.37 -3.87 -9.64
CA LYS A 94 -6.25 -5.03 -9.60
C LYS A 94 -7.38 -4.94 -10.64
N ALA A 95 -7.93 -3.75 -10.88
CA ALA A 95 -8.94 -3.54 -11.91
C ALA A 95 -8.38 -3.86 -13.30
N PHE A 96 -7.14 -3.46 -13.56
CA PHE A 96 -6.46 -3.73 -14.83
C PHE A 96 -6.16 -5.24 -15.01
N GLU A 97 -5.69 -5.91 -13.95
CA GLU A 97 -5.51 -7.37 -13.96
C GLU A 97 -6.84 -8.11 -14.20
N CYS A 98 -7.94 -7.67 -13.56
CA CYS A 98 -9.28 -8.21 -13.80
C CYS A 98 -9.74 -7.97 -15.24
N PHE A 99 -9.51 -6.78 -15.79
CA PHE A 99 -9.84 -6.44 -17.18
C PHE A 99 -9.10 -7.35 -18.17
N GLN A 100 -7.79 -7.56 -17.99
CA GLN A 100 -7.01 -8.47 -18.83
C GLN A 100 -7.46 -9.93 -18.72
N ALA A 101 -7.95 -10.33 -17.55
CA ALA A 101 -8.43 -11.68 -17.30
C ALA A 101 -9.92 -11.89 -17.64
N GLU A 102 -10.60 -10.89 -18.22
CA GLU A 102 -12.06 -10.87 -18.45
C GLU A 102 -12.89 -11.19 -17.19
N LYS A 103 -12.42 -10.75 -16.02
CA LYS A 103 -13.06 -10.95 -14.72
C LYS A 103 -13.70 -9.66 -14.21
N GLU A 104 -14.81 -9.80 -13.48
CA GLU A 104 -15.44 -8.66 -12.83
C GLU A 104 -14.55 -8.10 -11.70
N PHE A 105 -14.28 -6.80 -11.75
CA PHE A 105 -13.56 -6.08 -10.70
C PHE A 105 -14.53 -5.49 -9.67
N TYR A 106 -14.23 -5.70 -8.38
CA TYR A 106 -14.99 -5.16 -7.27
C TYR A 106 -14.11 -4.25 -6.40
N PHE A 107 -14.35 -2.94 -6.47
CA PHE A 107 -13.67 -1.96 -5.64
C PHE A 107 -14.18 -2.02 -4.19
N ARG A 108 -13.34 -2.41 -3.23
CA ARG A 108 -13.69 -2.48 -1.78
C ARG A 108 -13.16 -1.31 -0.96
N GLY A 109 -13.16 -0.09 -1.51
CA GLY A 109 -12.86 1.11 -0.72
C GLY A 109 -13.93 1.35 0.37
N CYS A 110 -13.48 1.74 1.56
CA CYS A 110 -14.24 2.03 2.80
C CYS A 110 -15.78 2.02 2.68
N GLY A 111 -16.39 0.82 2.76
CA GLY A 111 -17.81 0.66 3.08
C GLY A 111 -18.84 1.00 1.98
N TRP A 112 -18.43 1.30 0.74
CA TRP A 112 -19.40 1.54 -0.33
C TRP A 112 -19.97 0.21 -0.84
N LYS A 113 -21.30 0.09 -0.87
CA LYS A 113 -22.01 -1.09 -1.42
C LYS A 113 -21.53 -1.37 -2.85
N ALA A 114 -21.34 -2.65 -3.19
CA ALA A 114 -20.94 -3.07 -4.52
C ALA A 114 -21.85 -2.44 -5.59
N LYS A 115 -21.27 -1.61 -6.46
CA LYS A 115 -21.99 -0.98 -7.57
C LYS A 115 -21.58 -1.71 -8.85
N LYS A 116 -22.52 -2.42 -9.49
CA LYS A 116 -22.29 -2.98 -10.83
C LYS A 116 -22.11 -1.82 -11.81
N MET A 117 -20.90 -1.66 -12.33
CA MET A 117 -20.62 -0.79 -13.47
C MET A 117 -20.90 -1.61 -14.73
N LYS A 118 -21.92 -1.21 -15.50
CA LYS A 118 -22.06 -1.63 -16.90
C LYS A 118 -21.23 -0.66 -17.73
N TRP A 119 -20.28 -1.19 -18.49
CA TRP A 119 -19.54 -0.45 -19.50
C TRP A 119 -20.42 -0.22 -20.72
#